data_AF-A0A967ZCC2-F1
#
_entry.id   AF-A0A967ZCC2-F1
#
_cell.length_a   1.000
_cell.length_b   1.000
_cell.length_c   1.000
_cell.angle_alpha   90.00
_cell.angle_beta   90.00
_cell.angle_gamma   90.00
#
_symmetry.space_group_name_H-M   'P 1'
#
loop_
_entity.id
_entity.type
_entity.pdbx_description
1 polymer ?
#
loop_
_entity_poly.entity_id
_entity_poly.type
_entity_poly.pdbx_seq_one_letter_code
_entity_poly.pdbx_strand_id
1 'polypeptide(L)'
;MSATVLLVVAAMAAGPARADLFTLRVGSGHPGGAIVYATGMRDFLVPELRRRVAEETEHELRIIEGYAGSIASVAETLEAVQVGMLDIGGYCTCFEPAKLFLHNFAYFVPFGPQEGESGVRIARQVYDAHPWLDEQLRDNYGQFVLGLNGFDNYHL
;
A
#
# COMPACT_ATOMS: atom_id res chain seq x y z
N MET A 1 -12.03 -22.27 53.36
CA MET A 1 -11.30 -22.69 52.15
C MET A 1 -10.97 -21.43 51.36
N SER A 2 -9.68 -21.19 51.20
CA SER A 2 -9.04 -19.88 51.06
C SER A 2 -9.37 -19.16 49.75
N ALA A 3 -9.59 -17.84 49.82
CA ALA A 3 -9.65 -16.93 48.67
C ALA A 3 -8.41 -17.03 47.76
N THR A 4 -7.29 -17.53 48.30
CA THR A 4 -6.06 -17.88 47.59
C THR A 4 -6.26 -18.92 46.48
N VAL A 5 -7.20 -19.85 46.62
CA VAL A 5 -7.44 -20.91 45.60
C VAL A 5 -8.18 -20.35 44.39
N LEU A 6 -9.04 -19.34 44.59
CA LEU A 6 -9.83 -18.74 43.51
C LEU A 6 -8.98 -17.85 42.59
N LEU A 7 -7.92 -17.22 43.12
CA LEU A 7 -7.02 -16.36 42.34
C LEU A 7 -6.10 -17.15 41.39
N VAL A 8 -5.74 -18.38 41.74
CA VAL A 8 -4.84 -19.25 40.95
C VAL A 8 -5.54 -19.83 39.72
N VAL A 9 -6.85 -20.06 39.79
CA VAL A 9 -7.63 -20.60 38.66
C VAL A 9 -7.86 -19.54 37.56
N ALA A 10 -7.98 -18.26 37.93
CA ALA A 10 -8.14 -17.17 36.96
C ALA A 10 -6.87 -16.90 36.13
N ALA A 11 -5.69 -17.26 36.63
CA ALA A 11 -4.43 -17.09 35.91
C ALA A 11 -4.20 -18.13 34.78
N MET A 12 -4.97 -19.22 34.76
CA MET A 12 -4.81 -20.31 33.79
C MET A 12 -5.74 -20.21 32.57
N ALA A 13 -6.57 -19.16 32.49
CA ALA A 13 -7.49 -18.92 31.38
C ALA A 13 -6.88 -18.04 30.25
N ALA A 14 -5.69 -17.48 30.47
CA ALA A 14 -4.92 -16.86 29.40
C ALA A 14 -4.14 -17.96 28.66
N GLY A 15 -4.69 -18.44 27.53
CA GLY A 15 -3.91 -19.25 26.60
C GLY A 15 -2.64 -18.51 26.15
N PRO A 16 -1.58 -19.20 25.69
CA PRO A 16 -0.37 -18.52 25.25
C PRO A 16 -0.74 -17.50 24.17
N ALA A 17 -0.35 -16.24 24.38
CA ALA A 17 -0.33 -15.24 23.33
C ALA A 17 0.55 -15.79 22.21
N ARG A 18 -0.09 -16.19 21.10
CA ARG A 18 0.60 -16.80 19.97
C ARG A 18 0.82 -15.72 18.94
N ALA A 19 2.06 -15.27 18.83
CA ALA A 19 2.52 -14.44 17.73
C ALA A 19 2.32 -15.20 16.41
N ASP A 20 1.33 -14.79 15.61
CA ASP A 20 1.23 -15.24 14.23
C ASP A 20 2.31 -14.58 13.36
N LEU A 21 2.84 -15.35 12.40
CA LEU A 21 3.75 -14.85 11.37
C LEU A 21 2.95 -14.52 10.11
N PHE A 22 2.89 -13.24 9.77
CA PHE A 22 2.33 -12.77 8.51
C PHE A 22 3.42 -12.57 7.46
N THR A 23 3.14 -13.01 6.23
CA THR A 23 4.01 -12.73 5.08
C THR A 23 3.31 -11.81 4.10
N LEU A 24 3.94 -10.69 3.76
CA LEU A 24 3.48 -9.76 2.73
C LEU A 24 4.48 -9.71 1.57
N ARG A 25 3.97 -9.64 0.35
CA ARG A 25 4.73 -9.43 -0.89
C ARG A 25 4.47 -8.02 -1.37
N VAL A 26 5.51 -7.20 -1.37
CA VAL A 26 5.45 -5.79 -1.75
C VAL A 26 6.26 -5.61 -3.02
N GLY A 27 5.72 -4.93 -4.03
CA GLY A 27 6.47 -4.83 -5.28
C GLY A 27 5.99 -3.83 -6.32
N SER A 28 6.83 -3.67 -7.33
CA SER A 28 6.60 -2.80 -8.47
C SER A 28 7.37 -3.30 -9.69
N GLY A 29 6.81 -3.08 -10.88
CA GLY A 29 7.55 -3.23 -12.13
C GLY A 29 8.75 -2.30 -12.26
N HIS A 30 8.74 -1.14 -11.58
CA HIS A 30 9.87 -0.20 -11.60
C HIS A 30 10.92 -0.50 -10.52
N PRO A 31 12.20 -0.14 -10.74
CA PRO A 31 13.24 -0.27 -9.72
C PRO A 31 13.04 0.73 -8.57
N GLY A 32 13.33 0.29 -7.34
CA GLY A 32 13.47 1.19 -6.21
C GLY A 32 14.68 2.11 -6.40
N GLY A 33 14.53 3.40 -6.08
CA GLY A 33 15.58 4.42 -6.21
C GLY A 33 15.48 5.29 -7.47
N ALA A 34 14.69 4.89 -8.47
CA ALA A 34 14.48 5.70 -9.68
C ALA A 34 13.07 6.31 -9.78
N ILE A 35 12.06 5.63 -9.22
CA ILE A 35 10.66 6.00 -9.37
C ILE A 35 10.00 6.15 -8.01
N VAL A 36 9.30 7.28 -7.82
CA VAL A 36 8.80 7.75 -6.51
C VAL A 36 8.04 6.70 -5.70
N TYR A 37 7.09 5.97 -6.30
CA TYR A 37 6.29 4.98 -5.57
C TYR A 37 7.10 3.72 -5.22
N ALA A 38 8.01 3.27 -6.09
CA ALA A 38 8.86 2.12 -5.81
C ALA A 38 9.89 2.46 -4.71
N THR A 39 10.48 3.65 -4.80
CA THR A 39 11.37 4.20 -3.76
C THR A 39 10.65 4.38 -2.44
N GLY A 40 9.46 5.00 -2.44
CA GLY A 40 8.67 5.21 -1.23
C GLY A 40 8.24 3.90 -0.56
N MET A 41 7.90 2.88 -1.34
CA MET A 41 7.63 1.56 -0.77
C MET A 41 8.88 0.96 -0.10
N ARG A 42 10.02 0.93 -0.80
CA ARG A 42 11.27 0.34 -0.31
C ARG A 42 11.84 1.07 0.89
N ASP A 43 11.89 2.39 0.83
CA ASP A 43 12.68 3.21 1.77
C ASP A 43 11.83 3.76 2.92
N PHE A 44 10.51 3.78 2.79
CA PHE A 44 9.61 4.30 3.83
C PHE A 44 8.55 3.29 4.27
N LEU A 45 7.68 2.81 3.37
CA LEU A 45 6.56 1.95 3.74
C LEU A 45 7.02 0.63 4.38
N VAL A 46 7.92 -0.10 3.72
CA VAL A 46 8.40 -1.40 4.20
C VAL A 46 9.10 -1.28 5.56
N PRO A 47 10.04 -0.33 5.77
CA PRO A 47 10.61 -0.07 7.08
C PRO A 47 9.57 0.27 8.15
N GLU A 48 8.60 1.14 7.84
CA GLU A 48 7.56 1.54 8.80
C GLU A 48 6.62 0.40 9.15
N LEU A 49 6.23 -0.45 8.19
CA LEU A 49 5.42 -1.64 8.46
C LEU A 49 6.14 -2.59 9.42
N ARG A 50 7.43 -2.85 9.18
CA ARG A 50 8.24 -3.70 10.08
C ARG A 50 8.33 -3.10 11.48
N ARG A 51 8.64 -1.79 11.58
CA ARG A 51 8.79 -1.08 12.85
C ARG A 51 7.48 -1.09 13.64
N ARG A 52 6.37 -0.70 13.01
CA ARG A 52 5.06 -0.61 13.68
C ARG A 52 4.51 -1.97 14.06
N VAL A 53 4.66 -3.01 13.24
CA VAL A 53 4.21 -4.36 13.65
C VAL A 53 4.98 -4.86 14.87
N ALA A 54 6.30 -4.64 14.92
CA ALA A 54 7.12 -5.04 16.06
C ALA A 54 6.84 -4.23 17.34
N GLU A 55 6.48 -2.95 17.21
CA GLU A 55 6.22 -2.07 18.36
C GLU A 55 4.76 -2.11 18.84
N GLU A 56 3.80 -2.26 17.93
CA GLU A 56 2.39 -2.01 18.18
C GLU A 56 1.55 -3.32 18.21
N THR A 57 2.15 -4.48 17.94
CA THR A 57 1.43 -5.78 17.90
C THR A 57 2.23 -6.92 18.53
N GLU A 58 1.57 -8.05 18.80
CA GLU A 58 2.22 -9.30 19.22
C GLU A 58 2.69 -10.17 18.04
N HIS A 59 2.55 -9.70 16.81
CA HIS A 59 2.75 -10.51 15.60
C HIS A 59 4.15 -10.32 14.99
N GLU A 60 4.56 -11.30 14.18
CA GLU A 60 5.75 -11.19 13.35
C GLU A 60 5.37 -10.84 11.91
N LEU A 61 6.16 -9.98 11.28
CA LEU A 61 5.98 -9.59 9.88
C LEU A 61 7.22 -9.91 9.04
N ARG A 62 7.03 -10.80 8.06
CA ARG A 62 7.98 -11.04 6.97
C ARG A 62 7.51 -10.31 5.72
N ILE A 63 8.29 -9.37 5.23
CA ILE A 63 8.06 -8.74 3.92
C ILE A 63 9.03 -9.35 2.89
N ILE A 64 8.49 -9.79 1.76
CA ILE A 64 9.19 -10.17 0.53
C ILE A 64 9.04 -9.02 -0.45
N GLU A 65 10.16 -8.49 -0.93
CA GLU A 65 10.17 -7.34 -1.83
C GLU A 65 10.49 -7.76 -3.26
N GLY A 66 9.76 -7.22 -4.22
CA GLY A 66 9.99 -7.45 -5.65
C GLY A 66 9.95 -6.16 -6.45
N TYR A 67 11.11 -5.67 -6.87
CA TYR A 67 11.25 -4.45 -7.68
C TYR A 67 11.88 -4.77 -9.03
N ALA A 68 11.84 -3.80 -9.95
CA ALA A 68 12.43 -3.92 -11.28
C ALA A 68 11.91 -5.14 -12.08
N GLY A 69 10.63 -5.46 -11.92
CA GLY A 69 10.00 -6.54 -12.68
C GLY A 69 10.23 -7.95 -12.15
N SER A 70 10.81 -8.12 -10.96
CA SER A 70 11.14 -9.46 -10.44
C SER A 70 9.91 -10.32 -10.05
N ILE A 71 8.75 -9.70 -9.85
CA ILE A 71 7.47 -10.39 -9.57
C ILE A 71 6.43 -10.06 -10.65
N ALA A 72 6.28 -8.79 -11.00
CA ALA A 72 5.32 -8.31 -11.99
C ALA A 72 5.95 -7.18 -12.81
N SER A 73 5.69 -7.12 -14.11
CA SER A 73 6.16 -6.00 -14.94
C SER A 73 5.38 -4.71 -14.64
N VAL A 74 5.83 -3.62 -15.27
CA VAL A 74 5.21 -2.28 -15.10
C VAL A 74 3.73 -2.29 -15.47
N ALA A 75 3.34 -3.04 -16.50
CA ALA A 75 1.97 -3.11 -17.01
C ALA A 75 1.13 -4.25 -16.41
N GLU A 76 1.67 -4.96 -15.41
CA GLU A 76 1.01 -6.11 -14.78
C GLU A 76 0.91 -5.94 -13.25
N THR A 77 1.37 -4.81 -12.70
CA THR A 77 1.39 -4.64 -11.24
C THR A 77 -0.03 -4.57 -10.67
N LEU A 78 -0.99 -3.97 -11.37
CA LEU A 78 -2.41 -3.96 -10.97
C LEU A 78 -2.96 -5.38 -10.87
N GLU A 79 -2.75 -6.20 -11.91
CA GLU A 79 -3.24 -7.58 -11.97
C GLU A 79 -2.55 -8.46 -10.95
N ALA A 80 -1.24 -8.27 -10.76
CA ALA A 80 -0.47 -9.03 -9.79
C ALA A 80 -1.01 -8.83 -8.36
N VAL A 81 -1.48 -7.62 -8.02
CA VAL A 81 -2.18 -7.38 -6.75
C VAL A 81 -3.55 -8.06 -6.77
N GLN A 82 -4.33 -7.89 -7.84
CA GLN A 82 -5.67 -8.44 -7.96
C GLN A 82 -5.73 -9.97 -7.78
N VAL A 83 -4.77 -10.69 -8.36
CA VAL A 83 -4.71 -12.16 -8.27
C VAL A 83 -3.93 -12.66 -7.04
N GLY A 84 -3.47 -11.74 -6.18
CA GLY A 84 -2.74 -12.06 -4.97
C GLY A 84 -1.33 -12.62 -5.21
N MET A 85 -0.66 -12.26 -6.31
CA MET A 85 0.79 -12.46 -6.48
C MET A 85 1.59 -11.44 -5.65
N LEU A 86 1.11 -10.20 -5.60
CA LEU A 86 1.54 -9.15 -4.69
C LEU A 86 0.41 -8.87 -3.69
N ASP A 87 0.78 -8.55 -2.45
CA ASP A 87 -0.18 -8.09 -1.43
C ASP A 87 -0.24 -6.55 -1.41
N ILE A 88 0.87 -5.87 -1.75
CA ILE A 88 0.93 -4.42 -1.95
C ILE A 88 1.71 -4.12 -3.25
N GLY A 89 1.10 -3.34 -4.14
CA GLY A 89 1.70 -2.92 -5.41
C GLY A 89 1.85 -1.41 -5.50
N GLY A 90 2.98 -0.95 -6.04
CA GLY A 90 3.19 0.44 -6.41
C GLY A 90 3.32 0.58 -7.92
N TYR A 91 2.41 1.34 -8.52
CA TYR A 91 2.35 1.50 -9.97
C TYR A 91 1.81 2.90 -10.33
N CYS A 92 2.05 3.29 -11.59
CA CYS A 92 1.39 4.47 -12.16
C CYS A 92 0.10 4.04 -12.84
N THR A 93 -1.00 4.74 -12.56
CA THR A 93 -2.29 4.56 -13.26
C THR A 93 -2.19 4.81 -14.77
N CYS A 94 -1.15 5.53 -15.21
CA CYS A 94 -0.85 5.79 -16.61
C CYS A 94 -0.47 4.53 -17.41
N PHE A 95 -0.05 3.45 -16.73
CA PHE A 95 0.14 2.13 -17.34
C PHE A 95 -1.14 1.29 -17.40
N GLU A 96 -2.24 1.80 -16.82
CA GLU A 96 -3.55 1.17 -16.81
C GLU A 96 -4.61 2.02 -17.56
N PRO A 97 -4.34 2.53 -18.77
CA PRO A 97 -5.18 3.54 -19.42
C PRO A 97 -6.59 3.04 -19.74
N ALA A 98 -6.78 1.74 -19.93
CA ALA A 98 -8.10 1.14 -20.18
C ALA A 98 -8.88 0.83 -18.89
N LYS A 99 -8.18 0.47 -17.81
CA LYS A 99 -8.76 -0.03 -16.56
C LYS A 99 -8.99 1.09 -15.55
N LEU A 100 -8.04 2.01 -15.46
CA LEU A 100 -7.99 3.10 -14.48
C LEU A 100 -7.97 4.48 -15.16
N PHE A 101 -8.62 4.62 -16.33
CA PHE A 101 -8.67 5.89 -17.07
C PHE A 101 -9.08 7.08 -16.20
N LEU A 102 -10.10 6.90 -15.36
CA LEU A 102 -10.63 7.96 -14.50
C LEU A 102 -9.62 8.42 -13.45
N HIS A 103 -8.66 7.58 -13.05
CA HIS A 103 -7.59 7.96 -12.13
C HIS A 103 -6.47 8.77 -12.80
N ASN A 104 -6.43 8.81 -14.14
CA ASN A 104 -5.46 9.58 -14.91
C ASN A 104 -5.89 11.04 -15.14
N PHE A 105 -6.89 11.54 -14.43
CA PHE A 105 -7.44 12.89 -14.61
C PHE A 105 -6.38 13.99 -14.65
N ALA A 106 -5.31 13.88 -13.85
CA ALA A 106 -4.24 14.85 -13.78
C ALA A 106 -3.48 15.03 -15.12
N TYR A 107 -3.46 14.01 -15.99
CA TYR A 107 -2.86 14.11 -17.33
C TYR A 107 -3.74 14.86 -18.34
N PHE A 108 -5.03 15.02 -18.06
CA PHE A 108 -6.01 15.60 -18.99
C PHE A 108 -6.46 17.01 -18.60
N VAL A 109 -5.98 17.54 -17.46
CA VAL A 109 -6.29 18.90 -17.00
C VAL A 109 -5.11 19.82 -17.34
N PRO A 110 -5.28 20.80 -18.24
CA PRO A 110 -4.20 21.72 -18.59
C PRO A 110 -3.90 22.69 -17.43
N PHE A 111 -2.67 23.23 -17.41
CA PHE A 111 -2.20 24.20 -16.41
C PHE A 111 -2.29 23.70 -14.96
N GLY A 112 -2.10 22.39 -14.76
CA GLY A 112 -2.05 21.77 -13.45
C GLY A 112 -0.85 22.21 -12.60
N PRO A 113 -0.80 21.76 -11.34
CA PRO A 113 0.29 22.05 -10.42
C PRO A 113 1.65 21.68 -11.01
N GLN A 114 2.66 22.50 -10.72
CA GLN A 114 4.03 22.29 -11.20
C GLN A 114 4.83 21.38 -10.26
N GLU A 115 4.52 21.45 -8.96
CA GLU A 115 5.14 20.68 -7.89
C GLU A 115 4.32 19.43 -7.56
N GLY A 116 5.00 18.30 -7.41
CA GLY A 116 4.39 17.01 -7.12
C GLY A 116 3.65 16.99 -5.78
N GLU A 117 4.16 17.70 -4.76
CA GLU A 117 3.50 17.80 -3.45
C GLU A 117 2.11 18.45 -3.55
N SER A 118 2.05 19.61 -4.24
CA SER A 118 0.79 20.30 -4.50
C SER A 118 -0.15 19.43 -5.35
N GLY A 119 0.40 18.72 -6.34
CA GLY A 119 -0.34 17.76 -7.17
C GLY A 119 -1.00 16.65 -6.35
N VAL A 120 -0.26 15.99 -5.46
CA VAL A 120 -0.78 14.92 -4.59
C VAL A 120 -1.85 15.43 -3.65
N ARG A 121 -1.65 16.62 -3.06
CA ARG A 121 -2.62 17.21 -2.13
C ARG A 121 -3.96 17.50 -2.81
N ILE A 122 -3.91 18.05 -4.02
CA ILE A 122 -5.12 18.31 -4.82
C ILE A 122 -5.75 16.99 -5.28
N ALA A 123 -4.96 16.02 -5.73
CA ALA A 123 -5.47 14.71 -6.10
C ALA A 123 -6.20 14.03 -4.92
N ARG A 124 -5.69 14.13 -3.69
CA ARG A 124 -6.38 13.61 -2.50
C ARG A 124 -7.74 14.29 -2.28
N GLN A 125 -7.83 15.60 -2.47
CA GLN A 125 -9.12 16.32 -2.39
C GLN A 125 -10.12 15.83 -3.44
N VAL A 126 -9.67 15.49 -4.65
CA VAL A 126 -10.51 14.91 -5.71
C VAL A 126 -11.04 13.54 -5.26
N TYR A 127 -10.18 12.68 -4.71
CA TYR A 127 -10.60 11.37 -4.18
C TYR A 127 -11.59 11.52 -3.01
N ASP A 128 -11.38 12.49 -2.12
CA ASP A 128 -12.28 12.75 -0.98
C ASP A 128 -13.66 13.26 -1.44
N ALA A 129 -13.68 14.12 -2.47
CA ALA A 129 -14.92 14.62 -3.06
C ALA A 129 -15.65 13.58 -3.92
N HIS A 130 -14.93 12.55 -4.39
CA HIS A 130 -15.42 11.53 -5.30
C HIS A 130 -15.07 10.12 -4.80
N PRO A 131 -15.72 9.64 -3.72
CA PRO A 131 -15.43 8.32 -3.12
C PRO A 131 -15.54 7.15 -4.08
N TRP A 132 -16.34 7.30 -5.14
CA TRP A 132 -16.51 6.28 -6.18
C TRP A 132 -15.20 5.95 -6.93
N LEU A 133 -14.17 6.80 -6.88
CA LEU A 133 -12.84 6.47 -7.38
C LEU A 133 -12.21 5.32 -6.57
N ASP A 134 -12.27 5.40 -5.24
CA ASP A 134 -11.79 4.32 -4.37
C ASP A 134 -12.71 3.09 -4.44
N GLU A 135 -14.02 3.30 -4.61
CA GLU A 135 -14.99 2.20 -4.80
C GLU A 135 -14.72 1.43 -6.10
N GLN A 136 -14.36 2.10 -7.20
CA GLN A 136 -14.00 1.42 -8.45
C GLN A 136 -12.85 0.43 -8.26
N LEU A 137 -11.80 0.83 -7.51
CA LEU A 137 -10.66 -0.04 -7.21
C LEU A 137 -11.07 -1.23 -6.34
N ARG A 138 -11.93 -1.00 -5.36
CA ARG A 138 -12.42 -2.05 -4.46
C ARG A 138 -13.32 -3.05 -5.17
N ASP A 139 -14.30 -2.54 -5.92
CA ASP A 139 -15.39 -3.33 -6.47
C ASP A 139 -14.96 -4.09 -7.72
N ASN A 140 -14.07 -3.50 -8.54
CA ASN A 140 -13.64 -4.11 -9.80
C ASN A 140 -12.30 -4.87 -9.69
N TYR A 141 -11.44 -4.51 -8.74
CA TYR A 141 -10.10 -5.07 -8.62
C TYR A 141 -9.79 -5.67 -7.25
N GLY A 142 -10.68 -5.51 -6.25
CA GLY A 142 -10.44 -6.01 -4.90
C GLY A 142 -9.33 -5.27 -4.16
N GLN A 143 -9.06 -4.01 -4.51
CA GLN A 143 -7.90 -3.26 -4.01
C GLN A 143 -8.29 -2.02 -3.21
N PHE A 144 -7.42 -1.63 -2.29
CA PHE A 144 -7.53 -0.39 -1.52
C PHE A 144 -6.37 0.54 -1.89
N VAL A 145 -6.66 1.83 -2.02
CA VAL A 145 -5.64 2.86 -2.18
C VAL A 145 -4.98 3.11 -0.82
N LEU A 146 -3.71 2.76 -0.70
CA LEU A 146 -2.93 2.99 0.54
C LEU A 146 -2.29 4.38 0.58
N GLY A 147 -2.00 4.96 -0.58
CA GLY A 147 -1.35 6.25 -0.68
C GLY A 147 -1.26 6.75 -2.12
N LEU A 148 -1.10 8.05 -2.28
CA LEU A 148 -0.89 8.72 -3.56
C LEU A 148 0.54 9.24 -3.62
N ASN A 149 1.15 9.19 -4.81
CA ASN A 149 2.47 9.72 -5.06
C ASN A 149 2.41 10.74 -6.21
N GLY A 150 3.36 11.65 -6.24
CA GLY A 150 3.44 12.71 -7.25
C GLY A 150 4.82 12.76 -7.87
N PHE A 151 4.87 13.23 -9.10
CA PHE A 151 6.10 13.67 -9.75
C PHE A 151 6.02 15.18 -9.88
N ASP A 152 7.17 15.85 -9.75
CA ASP A 152 7.29 17.20 -10.28
C ASP A 152 7.09 17.15 -11.78
N ASN A 153 6.60 18.25 -12.34
CA ASN A 153 6.46 18.33 -13.77
C ASN A 153 7.82 18.29 -14.48
N TYR A 154 7.81 18.09 -15.79
CA TYR A 154 9.02 18.08 -16.61
C TYR A 154 9.65 19.48 -16.79
N HIS A 155 9.29 20.46 -15.95
CA HIS A 155 9.68 21.87 -16.06
C HIS A 155 9.44 22.48 -17.46
N LEU A 156 8.34 22.07 -18.11
CA LEU A 156 7.87 22.64 -19.38
C LEU A 156 7.16 23.98 -19.16
#